data_AF-A0A929GVM8-F1
#
_entry.id   AF-A0A929GVM8-F1
#
_cell.length_a   1.000
_cell.length_b   1.000
_cell.length_c   1.000
_cell.angle_alpha   90.00
_cell.angle_beta   90.00
_cell.angle_gamma   90.00
#
_symmetry.space_group_name_H-M   'P 1'
#
loop_
_entity.id
_entity.type
_entity.pdbx_description
1 polymer ?
#
loop_
_entity_poly.entity_id
_entity_poly.type
_entity_poly.pdbx_seq_one_letter_code
_entity_poly.pdbx_strand_id
1 'polypeptide(L)'
;MSVFSKNIAWISDKMKIVGAGCLVGMALLTCVDVVGRFFRHPIFGSVEIVGYMATMAVAMALPYTHKIDGHVGVEILVRLFSAKTQAIIDICTRFLSFGLFMFVTWRMTLYAHTMKKSGEVSMNLEFPEYVIIYVVAFCLLIFTLVIILDIAQHFKKLKEI
;
A
#
# COMPACT_ATOMS: atom_id res chain seq x y z
N MET A 1 7.97 23.64 5.88
CA MET A 1 7.79 22.30 5.28
C MET A 1 8.39 22.32 3.89
N SER A 2 9.32 21.41 3.57
CA SER A 2 10.01 21.43 2.27
C SER A 2 9.05 21.09 1.13
N VAL A 3 9.28 21.66 -0.07
CA VAL A 3 8.49 21.40 -1.29
C VAL A 3 8.33 19.90 -1.56
N PHE A 4 9.36 19.12 -1.21
CA PHE A 4 9.40 17.66 -1.36
C PHE A 4 8.37 16.91 -0.50
N SER A 5 8.16 17.31 0.77
CA SER A 5 7.16 16.65 1.62
C SER A 5 5.73 16.97 1.18
N LYS A 6 5.51 18.16 0.62
CA LYS A 6 4.22 18.57 0.06
C LYS A 6 3.86 17.75 -1.18
N ASN A 7 4.83 17.50 -2.05
CA ASN A 7 4.63 16.68 -3.26
C ASN A 7 4.27 15.23 -2.92
N ILE A 8 4.99 14.62 -1.97
CA ILE A 8 4.70 13.25 -1.54
C ILE A 8 3.34 13.14 -0.85
N ALA A 9 2.98 14.12 0.00
CA ALA A 9 1.66 14.15 0.61
C ALA A 9 0.52 14.25 -0.43
N TRP A 10 0.70 15.07 -1.46
CA TRP A 10 -0.27 15.19 -2.55
C TRP A 10 -0.43 13.87 -3.32
N ILE A 11 0.68 13.19 -3.61
CA ILE A 11 0.67 11.87 -4.27
C ILE A 11 -0.07 10.84 -3.39
N SER A 12 0.24 10.78 -2.09
CA SER A 12 -0.43 9.85 -1.16
C SER A 12 -1.94 10.13 -1.03
N ASP A 13 -2.37 11.39 -1.04
CA ASP A 13 -3.81 11.72 -1.02
C ASP A 13 -4.52 11.30 -2.31
N LYS A 14 -3.85 11.44 -3.47
CA LYS A 14 -4.39 10.91 -4.73
C LYS A 14 -4.49 9.39 -4.70
N MET A 15 -3.46 8.70 -4.22
CA MET A 15 -3.50 7.24 -4.07
C MET A 15 -4.67 6.82 -3.18
N LYS A 16 -4.89 7.48 -2.04
CA LYS A 16 -6.04 7.22 -1.16
C LYS A 16 -7.37 7.31 -1.90
N ILE A 17 -7.58 8.37 -2.69
CA ILE A 17 -8.82 8.58 -3.45
C ILE A 17 -9.01 7.45 -4.47
N VAL A 18 -7.95 7.07 -5.18
CA VAL A 18 -8.01 5.97 -6.16
C VAL A 18 -8.29 4.64 -5.45
N GLY A 19 -7.62 4.36 -4.34
CA GLY A 19 -7.85 3.16 -3.54
C GLY A 19 -9.28 3.07 -2.98
N ALA A 20 -9.84 4.19 -2.52
CA ALA A 20 -11.24 4.28 -2.11
C ALA A 20 -12.19 4.02 -3.29
N GLY A 21 -11.88 4.56 -4.47
CA GLY A 21 -12.61 4.28 -5.71
C GLY A 21 -12.57 2.80 -6.10
N CYS A 22 -11.41 2.14 -5.98
CA CYS A 22 -11.27 0.71 -6.19
C CYS A 22 -12.12 -0.10 -5.20
N LEU A 23 -12.18 0.32 -3.94
CA LEU A 23 -12.95 -0.36 -2.90
C LEU A 23 -14.47 -0.19 -3.08
N VAL A 24 -14.93 0.98 -3.49
CA VAL A 24 -16.35 1.17 -3.87
C VAL A 24 -16.67 0.39 -5.14
N GLY A 25 -15.78 0.45 -6.14
CA GLY A 25 -15.91 -0.25 -7.40
C GLY A 25 -15.99 -1.76 -7.24
N MET A 26 -15.12 -2.35 -6.39
CA MET A 26 -15.15 -3.80 -6.12
C MET A 26 -16.46 -4.20 -5.43
N ALA A 27 -16.97 -3.38 -4.51
CA ALA A 27 -18.22 -3.66 -3.80
C ALA A 27 -19.41 -3.63 -4.76
N LEU A 28 -19.50 -2.60 -5.61
CA LEU A 28 -20.54 -2.50 -6.64
C LEU A 28 -20.45 -3.65 -7.64
N LEU A 29 -19.25 -3.98 -8.12
CA LEU A 29 -19.06 -5.07 -9.07
C LEU A 29 -19.46 -6.42 -8.44
N THR A 30 -19.14 -6.65 -7.17
CA THR A 30 -19.58 -7.84 -6.44
C THR A 30 -21.10 -7.88 -6.31
N CYS A 31 -21.76 -6.77 -6.00
CA CYS A 31 -23.22 -6.70 -5.95
C CYS A 31 -23.85 -7.00 -7.32
N VAL A 32 -23.34 -6.41 -8.40
CA VAL A 32 -23.84 -6.65 -9.76
C VAL A 32 -23.61 -8.10 -10.18
N ASP A 33 -22.45 -8.69 -9.85
CA ASP A 33 -22.16 -10.10 -10.13
C ASP A 33 -23.16 -11.03 -9.43
N VAL A 34 -23.42 -10.81 -8.12
CA VAL A 34 -24.37 -11.60 -7.34
C VAL A 34 -25.79 -11.50 -7.93
N VAL A 35 -26.23 -10.30 -8.29
CA VAL A 35 -27.55 -10.09 -8.93
C VAL A 35 -27.59 -10.72 -10.32
N GLY A 36 -26.57 -10.52 -11.15
CA GLY A 36 -26.48 -11.12 -12.49
C GLY A 36 -26.51 -12.64 -12.45
N ARG A 37 -25.86 -13.24 -11.44
CA ARG A 37 -25.88 -14.69 -11.21
C ARG A 37 -27.27 -15.21 -10.87
N PHE A 38 -28.08 -14.43 -10.17
CA PHE A 38 -29.50 -14.74 -9.93
C PHE A 38 -30.30 -14.79 -11.26
N PHE A 39 -29.98 -13.92 -12.21
CA PHE A 39 -30.53 -13.93 -13.57
C PHE A 39 -29.82 -14.90 -14.54
N ARG A 40 -28.98 -15.83 -14.04
CA ARG A 40 -28.15 -16.77 -14.82
C ARG A 40 -27.16 -16.12 -15.80
N HIS A 41 -26.85 -14.84 -15.63
CA HIS A 41 -25.82 -14.12 -16.38
C HIS A 41 -24.73 -13.61 -15.42
N PRO A 42 -23.82 -14.49 -14.95
CA PRO A 42 -22.68 -14.07 -14.15
C PRO A 42 -21.72 -13.18 -14.96
N ILE A 43 -21.01 -12.29 -14.28
CA ILE A 43 -19.98 -11.47 -14.94
C ILE A 43 -18.75 -12.35 -15.14
N PHE A 44 -18.34 -12.52 -16.39
CA PHE A 44 -17.16 -13.32 -16.71
C PHE A 44 -15.89 -12.68 -16.13
N GLY A 45 -15.12 -13.46 -15.38
CA GLY A 45 -13.89 -13.01 -14.71
C GLY A 45 -14.08 -11.94 -13.63
N SER A 46 -15.27 -11.82 -13.04
CA SER A 46 -15.53 -10.92 -11.90
C SER A 46 -14.57 -11.15 -10.74
N VAL A 47 -14.24 -12.41 -10.43
CA VAL A 47 -13.30 -12.76 -9.36
C VAL A 47 -11.91 -12.16 -9.58
N GLU A 48 -11.40 -12.21 -10.81
CA GLU A 48 -10.08 -11.65 -11.16
C GLU A 48 -10.09 -10.13 -11.05
N ILE A 49 -11.14 -9.47 -11.57
CA ILE A 49 -11.30 -8.02 -11.49
C ILE A 49 -11.40 -7.55 -10.04
N VAL A 50 -12.20 -8.24 -9.21
CA VAL A 50 -12.30 -7.94 -7.77
C VAL A 50 -10.94 -8.15 -7.09
N GLY A 51 -10.22 -9.22 -7.43
CA GLY A 51 -8.87 -9.48 -6.90
C GLY A 51 -7.87 -8.37 -7.22
N TYR A 52 -7.87 -7.87 -8.46
CA TYR A 52 -7.02 -6.75 -8.87
C TYR A 52 -7.42 -5.44 -8.19
N MET A 53 -8.73 -5.14 -8.12
CA MET A 53 -9.24 -3.96 -7.41
C MET A 53 -8.91 -3.99 -5.92
N ALA A 54 -9.04 -5.15 -5.27
CA ALA A 54 -8.68 -5.33 -3.86
C ALA A 54 -7.18 -5.12 -3.63
N THR A 55 -6.35 -5.70 -4.50
CA THR A 55 -4.88 -5.53 -4.44
C THR A 55 -4.49 -4.06 -4.60
N MET A 56 -5.09 -3.36 -5.57
CA MET A 56 -4.87 -1.92 -5.75
C MET A 56 -5.35 -1.10 -4.56
N ALA A 57 -6.54 -1.41 -4.02
CA ALA A 57 -7.11 -0.71 -2.87
C ALA A 57 -6.18 -0.80 -1.65
N VAL A 58 -5.66 -2.00 -1.35
CA VAL A 58 -4.73 -2.22 -0.25
C VAL A 58 -3.40 -1.49 -0.49
N ALA A 59 -2.80 -1.68 -1.68
CA ALA A 59 -1.51 -1.08 -2.01
C ALA A 59 -1.54 0.46 -1.95
N MET A 60 -2.66 1.07 -2.39
CA MET A 60 -2.85 2.51 -2.41
C MET A 60 -3.24 3.11 -1.06
N ALA A 61 -3.83 2.32 -0.16
CA ALA A 61 -4.18 2.76 1.19
C ALA A 61 -2.95 2.82 2.13
N LEU A 62 -1.94 1.97 1.91
CA LEU A 62 -0.76 1.82 2.77
C LEU A 62 -0.03 3.14 3.13
N PRO A 63 0.30 4.05 2.18
CA PRO A 63 0.96 5.31 2.52
C PRO A 63 0.15 6.22 3.41
N TYR A 64 -1.17 6.21 3.24
CA TYR A 64 -2.05 7.03 4.02
C TYR A 64 -2.24 6.48 5.44
N THR A 65 -2.37 5.15 5.59
CA THR A 65 -2.53 4.52 6.90
C THR A 65 -1.28 4.69 7.78
N HIS A 66 -0.08 4.62 7.19
CA HIS A 66 1.16 4.88 7.93
C HIS A 66 1.27 6.34 8.38
N LYS A 67 0.82 7.30 7.56
CA LYS A 67 0.83 8.73 7.92
C LYS A 67 -0.07 9.08 9.10
N ILE A 68 -1.10 8.28 9.36
CA ILE A 68 -2.05 8.46 10.47
C ILE A 68 -1.60 7.65 11.70
N ASP A 69 -0.41 7.02 11.66
CA ASP A 69 0.06 6.13 12.72
C ASP A 69 -0.98 5.04 13.05
N GLY A 70 -1.57 4.43 12.02
CA GLY A 70 -2.61 3.41 12.16
C GLY A 70 -2.19 2.12 12.90
N HIS A 71 -0.95 2.03 13.39
CA HIS A 71 -0.43 0.92 14.21
C HIS A 71 -0.88 1.02 15.67
N VAL A 72 -2.17 1.27 15.89
CA VAL A 72 -2.80 1.55 17.21
C VAL A 72 -2.47 0.45 18.23
N GLY A 73 -2.40 -0.81 17.81
CA GLY A 73 -2.09 -1.93 18.69
C GLY A 73 -0.67 -1.92 19.27
N VAL A 74 0.32 -1.43 18.51
CA VAL A 74 1.71 -1.35 18.98
C VAL A 74 1.89 -0.14 19.91
N GLU A 75 1.21 0.97 19.63
CA GLU A 75 1.27 2.17 20.48
C GLU A 75 0.79 1.92 21.92
N ILE A 76 -0.30 1.16 22.11
CA ILE A 76 -0.84 0.90 23.46
C ILE A 76 0.18 0.13 24.31
N LEU A 77 0.84 -0.86 23.72
CA LEU A 77 1.85 -1.67 24.41
C LEU A 77 3.12 -0.86 24.70
N VAL A 78 3.54 -0.01 23.76
CA VAL A 78 4.73 0.84 23.91
C VAL A 78 4.53 1.93 24.97
N ARG A 79 3.30 2.48 25.10
CA ARG A 79 2.95 3.47 26.14
C ARG A 79 3.06 2.94 27.57
N LEU A 80 3.11 1.63 27.77
CA LEU A 80 3.31 1.01 29.08
C LEU A 80 4.77 1.07 29.57
N PHE A 81 5.72 1.39 28.69
CA PHE A 81 7.15 1.44 29.01
C PHE A 81 7.66 2.85 29.34
N SER A 82 8.87 2.93 29.89
CA SER A 82 9.53 4.21 30.19
C SER A 82 9.81 5.04 28.92
N ALA A 83 9.87 6.37 29.05
CA ALA A 83 10.09 7.29 27.93
C ALA A 83 11.36 6.98 27.11
N LYS A 84 12.41 6.46 27.76
CA LYS A 84 13.65 6.05 27.06
C LYS A 84 13.43 4.80 26.20
N THR A 85 12.73 3.81 26.73
CA THR A 85 12.41 2.57 26.01
C THR A 85 11.47 2.84 24.84
N GLN A 86 10.48 3.73 25.04
CA GLN A 86 9.57 4.16 23.98
C GLN A 86 10.32 4.79 22.80
N ALA A 87 11.28 5.68 23.06
CA ALA A 87 12.08 6.29 22.00
C ALA A 87 12.94 5.27 21.23
N ILE A 88 13.53 4.28 21.93
CA ILE A 88 14.32 3.22 21.30
C ILE A 88 13.43 2.34 20.40
N ILE A 89 12.25 1.95 20.89
CA ILE A 89 11.31 1.13 20.12
C ILE A 89 10.84 1.90 18.88
N ASP A 90 10.47 3.17 19.01
CA ASP A 90 10.02 4.00 17.88
C ASP A 90 11.09 4.08 16.78
N ILE A 91 12.34 4.39 17.14
CA ILE A 91 13.47 4.45 16.19
C ILE A 91 13.71 3.09 15.53
N CYS A 92 13.69 2.01 16.32
CA CYS A 92 13.91 0.65 15.82
C CYS A 92 12.81 0.22 14.85
N THR A 93 11.53 0.45 15.20
CA THR A 93 10.39 0.14 14.36
C THR A 93 10.41 0.92 13.05
N ARG A 94 10.76 2.21 13.08
CA ARG A 94 10.90 3.02 11.85
C ARG A 94 12.01 2.48 10.94
N PHE A 95 13.18 2.18 11.50
CA PHE A 95 14.31 1.67 10.72
C PHE A 95 14.05 0.27 10.16
N LEU A 96 13.44 -0.61 10.95
CA LEU A 96 13.07 -1.95 10.54
C LEU A 96 11.98 -1.92 9.45
N SER A 97 10.98 -1.06 9.60
CA SER A 97 9.95 -0.84 8.58
C SER A 97 10.58 -0.35 7.28
N PHE A 98 11.47 0.65 7.35
CA PHE A 98 12.19 1.13 6.18
C PHE A 98 12.95 0.00 5.47
N GLY A 99 13.76 -0.78 6.20
CA GLY A 99 14.52 -1.88 5.62
C GLY A 99 13.64 -2.96 4.99
N LEU A 100 12.56 -3.34 5.67
CA LEU A 100 11.61 -4.33 5.19
C LEU A 100 10.93 -3.86 3.91
N PHE A 101 10.36 -2.66 3.89
CA PHE A 101 9.62 -2.16 2.73
C PHE A 101 10.52 -1.82 1.55
N MET A 102 11.76 -1.39 1.79
CA MET A 102 12.77 -1.25 0.74
C MET A 102 13.09 -2.61 0.09
N PHE A 103 13.30 -3.65 0.90
CA PHE A 103 13.56 -5.00 0.41
C PHE A 103 12.36 -5.58 -0.37
N VAL A 104 11.14 -5.41 0.15
CA VAL A 104 9.91 -5.86 -0.51
C VAL A 104 9.72 -5.12 -1.83
N THR A 105 9.94 -3.80 -1.88
CA THR A 105 9.85 -3.01 -3.13
C THR A 105 10.81 -3.53 -4.19
N TRP A 106 12.06 -3.84 -3.79
CA TRP A 106 13.06 -4.42 -4.68
C TRP A 106 12.63 -5.79 -5.22
N ARG A 107 12.20 -6.69 -4.34
CA ARG A 107 11.74 -8.04 -4.70
C ARG A 107 10.50 -8.01 -5.58
N MET A 108 9.55 -7.13 -5.30
CA MET A 108 8.34 -6.95 -6.12
C MET A 108 8.67 -6.44 -7.52
N THR A 109 9.63 -5.52 -7.65
CA THR A 109 10.07 -5.03 -8.96
C THR A 109 10.70 -6.15 -9.79
N LEU A 110 11.57 -6.96 -9.18
CA LEU A 110 12.15 -8.14 -9.85
C LEU A 110 11.08 -9.17 -10.23
N TYR A 111 10.12 -9.41 -9.35
CA TYR A 111 9.01 -10.33 -9.61
C TYR A 111 8.14 -9.86 -10.78
N ALA A 112 7.83 -8.57 -10.86
CA ALA A 112 7.11 -7.97 -11.99
C ALA A 112 7.86 -8.18 -13.32
N HIS A 113 9.18 -8.01 -13.32
CA HIS A 113 10.01 -8.26 -14.49
C HIS A 113 10.03 -9.74 -14.92
N THR A 114 10.09 -10.65 -13.95
CA THR A 114 10.01 -12.10 -14.23
C THR A 114 8.65 -12.46 -14.84
N MET A 115 7.54 -11.99 -14.24
CA MET A 115 6.19 -12.23 -14.77
C MET A 115 5.99 -11.66 -16.19
N LYS A 116 6.56 -10.48 -16.46
CA LYS A 116 6.54 -9.92 -17.82
C LYS A 116 7.27 -10.81 -18.83
N LYS A 117 8.36 -11.48 -18.43
CA LYS A 117 9.12 -12.39 -19.30
C LYS A 117 8.41 -13.73 -19.48
N SER A 118 7.74 -14.22 -18.45
CA SER A 118 6.98 -15.47 -18.51
C SER A 118 5.73 -15.35 -19.39
N GLY A 119 5.20 -14.13 -19.55
CA GLY A 119 3.97 -13.91 -20.31
C GLY A 119 2.73 -14.47 -19.62
N GLU A 120 2.80 -14.68 -18.30
CA GLU A 120 1.67 -15.16 -17.50
C GLU A 120 0.51 -14.18 -17.58
N VAL A 121 -0.66 -14.72 -17.93
CA VAL A 121 -1.91 -14.00 -18.08
C VAL A 121 -2.97 -14.63 -17.18
N SER A 122 -3.97 -13.84 -16.80
CA SER A 122 -5.07 -14.32 -15.96
C SER A 122 -5.82 -15.46 -16.64
N MET A 123 -6.35 -16.38 -15.85
CA MET A 123 -6.88 -17.66 -16.33
C MET A 123 -8.22 -17.50 -17.08
N ASN A 124 -8.99 -16.45 -16.78
CA ASN A 124 -10.25 -16.17 -17.47
C ASN A 124 -10.15 -14.97 -18.42
N LEU A 125 -9.69 -13.82 -17.93
CA LEU A 125 -9.62 -12.58 -18.73
C LEU A 125 -8.40 -12.50 -19.67
N GLU A 126 -7.45 -13.43 -19.58
CA GLU A 126 -6.14 -13.35 -20.25
C GLU A 126 -5.45 -12.00 -19.98
N PHE A 127 -5.73 -11.40 -18.81
CA PHE A 127 -5.20 -10.09 -18.49
C PHE A 127 -3.73 -10.21 -18.06
N PRO A 128 -2.83 -9.34 -18.56
CA PRO A 128 -1.44 -9.35 -18.15
C PRO A 128 -1.27 -8.97 -16.68
N GLU A 129 -1.09 -9.97 -15.80
CA GLU A 129 -1.00 -9.78 -14.34
C GLU A 129 0.19 -8.90 -13.94
N TYR A 130 1.26 -8.91 -14.75
CA TYR A 130 2.46 -8.11 -14.53
C TYR A 130 2.16 -6.62 -14.37
N VAL A 131 1.10 -6.10 -15.02
CA VAL A 131 0.70 -4.69 -14.93
C VAL A 131 0.30 -4.32 -13.50
N ILE A 132 -0.51 -5.16 -12.85
CA ILE A 132 -0.95 -4.93 -11.47
C ILE A 132 0.24 -5.03 -10.52
N ILE A 133 1.13 -6.00 -10.74
CA ILE A 133 2.35 -6.15 -9.91
C ILE A 133 3.26 -4.91 -10.03
N TYR A 134 3.40 -4.32 -11.22
CA TYR A 134 4.14 -3.05 -11.38
C TYR A 134 3.47 -1.89 -10.63
N VAL A 135 2.15 -1.79 -10.68
CA VAL A 135 1.41 -0.76 -9.93
C VAL A 135 1.63 -0.92 -8.43
N VAL A 136 1.59 -2.16 -7.91
CA VAL A 136 1.87 -2.46 -6.50
C VAL A 136 3.32 -2.11 -6.15
N ALA A 137 4.29 -2.48 -6.97
CA ALA A 137 5.69 -2.15 -6.76
C ALA A 137 5.91 -0.62 -6.70
N PHE A 138 5.24 0.14 -7.58
CA PHE A 138 5.26 1.59 -7.56
C PHE A 138 4.62 2.18 -6.30
N CYS A 139 3.50 1.63 -5.84
CA CYS A 139 2.86 2.04 -4.58
C CYS A 139 3.79 1.80 -3.38
N LEU A 140 4.47 0.65 -3.33
CA LEU A 140 5.44 0.32 -2.29
C LEU A 140 6.70 1.19 -2.33
N LEU A 141 7.12 1.62 -3.53
CA LEU A 141 8.19 2.61 -3.68
C LEU A 141 7.79 3.95 -3.06
N ILE A 142 6.59 4.45 -3.37
CA ILE A 142 6.06 5.68 -2.76
C ILE A 142 5.97 5.51 -1.23
N PHE A 143 5.51 4.34 -0.78
CA PHE A 143 5.43 4.02 0.64
C PHE A 143 6.79 4.12 1.34
N THR A 144 7.83 3.53 0.73
CA THR A 144 9.20 3.59 1.23
C THR A 144 9.71 5.04 1.30
N LEU A 145 9.39 5.89 0.32
CA LEU A 145 9.71 7.32 0.34
C LEU A 145 9.01 8.07 1.48
N VAL A 146 7.76 7.72 1.79
CA VAL A 146 7.02 8.29 2.94
C VAL A 146 7.72 7.95 4.25
N ILE A 147 8.16 6.70 4.43
CA ILE A 147 8.90 6.27 5.64
C ILE A 147 10.22 7.05 5.78
N ILE A 148 10.97 7.24 4.68
CA ILE A 148 12.22 8.04 4.72
C ILE A 148 11.93 9.47 5.20
N LEU A 149 10.85 10.09 4.72
CA LEU A 149 10.51 11.44 5.13
C LEU A 149 10.11 11.54 6.59
N ASP A 150 9.35 10.56 7.07
CA ASP A 150 8.94 10.47 8.45
C ASP A 150 10.17 10.33 9.37
N ILE A 151 11.11 9.45 9.03
CA ILE A 151 12.41 9.32 9.73
C ILE A 151 13.16 10.67 9.74
N ALA A 152 13.29 11.33 8.57
CA ALA A 152 14.01 12.60 8.47
C ALA A 152 13.36 13.73 9.29
N GLN A 153 12.03 13.75 9.41
CA GLN A 153 11.32 14.70 10.26
C GLN A 153 11.53 14.39 11.74
N HIS A 154 11.53 13.12 12.12
CA HIS A 154 11.77 12.68 13.49
C HIS A 154 13.18 13.10 13.98
N PHE A 155 14.20 12.90 13.14
CA PHE A 155 15.57 13.35 13.44
C PHE A 155 15.69 14.88 13.57
N LYS A 156 14.95 15.65 12.77
CA LYS A 156 14.93 17.12 12.93
C LYS A 156 14.32 17.54 14.25
N LYS A 157 13.22 16.91 14.66
CA LYS A 157 12.53 17.21 15.92
C LYS A 157 13.40 16.91 17.14
N LEU A 158 14.19 15.84 17.09
CA LEU A 158 15.19 15.50 18.12
C LEU A 158 16.37 16.48 18.19
N LYS A 159 16.68 17.20 17.11
CA LYS A 159 17.77 18.18 17.06
C LYS A 159 17.36 19.56 17.56
N GLU A 160 16.06 19.85 17.65
CA GLU A 160 15.50 21.11 18.14
C GLU A 160 15.19 21.09 19.65
N ILE A 161 15.35 19.95 20.33
CA ILE A 161 15.20 19.76 21.78
C ILE A 161 16.59 19.78 22.42
#